data_AF-A0A821U6I9-F1
#
_entry.id   AF-A0A821U6I9-F1
#
_cell.length_a   1.000
_cell.length_b   1.000
_cell.length_c   1.000
_cell.angle_alpha   90.00
_cell.angle_beta   90.00
_cell.angle_gamma   90.00
#
_symmetry.space_group_name_H-M   'P 1'
#
loop_
_entity.id
_entity.type
_entity.pdbx_description
1 polymer ?
#
loop_
_entity_poly.entity_id
_entity_poly.type
_entity_poly.pdbx_seq_one_letter_code
_entity_poly.pdbx_strand_id
1 'polypeptide(L)'
;YRASFRQTFEEFTAPTGVWKWAIGWSLISLAGLIMAYDGWRRVAYNFDKPDSLTEEKLKKQLQFHIAARQGPMRHLSSKWDYETG
;
A
#
# COMPACT_ATOMS: atom_id res chain seq x y z
N TYR A 1 -20.00 -51.66 -6.99
CA TYR A 1 -19.37 -50.33 -7.07
C TYR A 1 -20.07 -49.31 -6.17
N ARG A 2 -21.31 -48.87 -6.43
CA ARG A 2 -22.04 -47.92 -5.54
C ARG A 2 -22.44 -48.45 -4.14
N ALA A 3 -22.48 -49.77 -3.94
CA ALA A 3 -22.70 -50.39 -2.62
C ALA A 3 -21.42 -50.49 -1.77
N SER A 4 -20.25 -50.36 -2.41
CA SER A 4 -18.93 -50.54 -1.81
C SER A 4 -18.22 -49.20 -1.62
N PHE A 5 -18.43 -48.27 -2.56
CA PHE A 5 -17.83 -46.95 -2.57
C PHE A 5 -18.89 -45.91 -2.89
N ARG A 6 -18.93 -44.85 -2.07
CA ARG A 6 -19.88 -43.75 -2.18
C ARG A 6 -19.54 -42.78 -3.32
N GLN A 7 -18.29 -42.74 -3.78
CA GLN A 7 -17.78 -41.77 -4.74
C GLN A 7 -16.71 -42.42 -5.65
N THR A 8 -16.72 -42.12 -6.96
CA THR A 8 -15.69 -42.61 -7.91
C THR A 8 -14.39 -41.81 -7.76
N PHE A 9 -13.27 -42.34 -8.27
CA PHE A 9 -11.98 -41.61 -8.26
C PHE A 9 -12.09 -40.26 -8.98
N GLU A 10 -12.81 -40.22 -10.11
CA GLU A 10 -13.07 -39.01 -10.89
C GLU A 10 -13.86 -37.95 -10.10
N GLU A 11 -14.87 -38.37 -9.34
CA GLU A 11 -15.68 -37.48 -8.50
C GLU A 11 -14.90 -36.92 -7.29
N PHE A 12 -13.89 -37.64 -6.78
CA PHE A 12 -13.02 -37.14 -5.70
C PHE A 12 -11.95 -36.16 -6.21
N THR A 13 -11.42 -36.39 -7.41
CA THR A 13 -10.42 -35.49 -8.03
C THR A 13 -11.02 -34.26 -8.71
N ALA A 14 -12.35 -34.14 -8.74
CA ALA A 14 -13.01 -33.01 -9.37
C ALA A 14 -12.54 -31.69 -8.73
N PRO A 15 -12.07 -30.71 -9.53
CA PRO A 15 -11.52 -29.47 -9.00
C PRO A 15 -12.62 -28.68 -8.31
N THR A 16 -12.52 -28.57 -6.98
CA THR A 16 -13.43 -27.74 -6.19
C THR A 16 -12.98 -26.28 -6.33
N GLY A 17 -13.88 -25.41 -6.80
CA GLY A 17 -13.61 -24.00 -7.09
C GLY A 17 -13.31 -23.12 -5.86
N VAL A 18 -12.85 -23.70 -4.76
CA VAL A 18 -12.61 -23.06 -3.46
C VAL A 18 -11.60 -21.91 -3.57
N TRP A 19 -10.63 -22.03 -4.50
CA TRP A 19 -9.64 -20.98 -4.73
C TRP A 19 -10.28 -19.64 -5.17
N LYS A 20 -11.40 -19.68 -5.92
CA LYS A 20 -12.13 -18.48 -6.33
C LYS A 20 -12.75 -17.77 -5.14
N TRP A 21 -13.29 -18.54 -4.20
CA TRP A 21 -13.85 -18.02 -2.95
C TRP A 21 -12.77 -17.43 -2.05
N ALA A 22 -11.62 -18.11 -1.91
CA ALA A 22 -10.51 -17.60 -1.12
C ALA A 22 -9.97 -16.26 -1.66
N ILE A 23 -9.79 -16.16 -2.98
CA ILE A 23 -9.35 -14.91 -3.62
C ILE A 23 -10.42 -13.82 -3.47
N GLY A 24 -11.69 -14.13 -3.73
CA GLY A 24 -12.79 -13.17 -3.62
C GLY A 24 -12.89 -12.56 -2.22
N TRP A 25 -12.86 -13.38 -1.18
CA TRP A 25 -12.87 -12.90 0.19
C TRP A 25 -11.63 -12.09 0.55
N SER A 26 -10.44 -12.50 0.10
CA SER A 26 -9.21 -11.74 0.36
C SER A 26 -9.27 -10.31 -0.19
N LEU A 27 -9.81 -10.13 -1.40
CA LEU A 27 -9.94 -8.84 -2.07
C LEU A 27 -10.98 -7.96 -1.37
N ILE A 28 -12.12 -8.54 -0.98
CA ILE A 28 -13.17 -7.82 -0.25
C ILE A 28 -12.65 -7.35 1.11
N SER A 29 -11.95 -8.21 1.84
CA SER A 29 -11.36 -7.86 3.13
C SER A 29 -10.30 -6.75 2.98
N LEU A 30 -9.46 -6.80 1.95
CA LEU A 30 -8.46 -5.76 1.69
C LEU A 30 -9.12 -4.41 1.35
N ALA A 31 -10.14 -4.42 0.49
CA ALA A 31 -10.89 -3.20 0.16
C ALA A 31 -11.56 -2.61 1.41
N GLY A 32 -12.17 -3.46 2.26
CA GLY A 32 -12.78 -3.04 3.51
C GLY A 32 -11.77 -2.40 4.48
N LEU A 33 -10.56 -2.96 4.58
CA LEU A 33 -9.49 -2.39 5.41
C LEU A 33 -9.04 -1.00 4.91
N ILE A 34 -8.92 -0.80 3.60
CA ILE A 34 -8.53 0.49 3.03
C ILE A 34 -9.59 1.55 3.32
N MET A 35 -10.87 1.22 3.13
CA MET A 35 -11.97 2.15 3.43
C MET A 35 -12.08 2.47 4.92
N ALA A 36 -11.93 1.47 5.78
CA ALA A 36 -11.91 1.66 7.23
C ALA A 36 -10.72 2.54 7.67
N TYR A 37 -9.55 2.34 7.07
CA TYR A 37 -8.37 3.17 7.35
C TYR A 37 -8.56 4.62 6.92
N ASP A 38 -9.11 4.88 5.72
CA ASP A 38 -9.40 6.25 5.27
C ASP A 38 -10.46 6.92 6.15
N GLY A 39 -11.52 6.18 6.52
CA GLY A 39 -12.55 6.66 7.44
C GLY A 39 -11.97 7.00 8.82
N TRP A 40 -11.16 6.11 9.39
CA TRP A 40 -10.48 6.35 10.66
C TRP A 40 -9.54 7.55 10.58
N ARG A 41 -8.77 7.69 9.50
CA ARG A 41 -7.85 8.81 9.31
C ARG A 41 -8.59 10.14 9.30
N ARG A 42 -9.74 10.24 8.63
CA ARG A 42 -10.54 11.48 8.59
C ARG A 42 -11.10 11.86 9.96
N VAL A 43 -11.54 10.88 10.75
CA VAL A 43 -12.10 11.15 12.09
C VAL A 43 -11.00 11.47 13.11
N ALA A 44 -9.89 10.74 13.08
CA ALA A 44 -8.80 10.90 14.05
C ALA A 44 -7.91 12.12 13.75
N TYR A 45 -7.64 12.40 12.47
CA TYR A 45 -6.84 13.55 12.04
C TYR A 45 -7.76 14.67 11.56
N ASN A 46 -8.58 15.20 12.46
CA ASN A 46 -9.25 16.49 12.28
C ASN A 46 -8.31 17.69 12.54
N PHE A 47 -7.05 17.43 12.90
CA PHE A 47 -6.03 18.46 12.89
C PHE A 47 -5.72 18.85 11.45
N ASP A 48 -5.95 20.12 11.14
CA ASP A 48 -5.45 20.74 9.92
C ASP A 48 -3.97 20.35 9.75
N LYS A 49 -3.57 20.03 8.51
CA LYS A 49 -2.20 19.59 8.25
C LYS A 49 -1.26 20.67 8.79
N PRO A 50 -0.18 20.33 9.50
CA PRO A 50 0.71 21.33 10.05
C PRO A 50 1.19 22.21 8.89
N ASP A 51 1.16 23.53 9.09
CA ASP A 51 1.47 24.53 8.06
C ASP A 51 2.87 24.33 7.42
N SER A 52 3.79 23.64 8.12
CA SER A 52 5.07 23.20 7.55
C SER A 52 4.94 22.27 6.34
N LEU A 53 3.80 21.58 6.16
CA LEU A 53 3.52 20.68 5.05
C LEU A 53 2.94 21.39 3.81
N THR A 54 2.76 22.72 3.87
CA THR A 54 2.37 23.51 2.70
C THR A 54 3.46 23.42 1.62
N GLU A 55 3.06 23.32 0.35
CA GLU A 55 3.99 23.06 -0.76
C GLU A 55 5.16 24.06 -0.83
N GLU A 56 4.89 25.35 -0.57
CA GLU A 56 5.93 26.38 -0.55
C GLU A 56 6.96 26.17 0.56
N LYS A 57 6.49 25.83 1.77
CA LYS A 57 7.37 25.61 2.93
C LYS A 57 8.16 24.31 2.77
N LEU A 58 7.53 23.29 2.21
CA LEU A 58 8.20 22.03 1.87
C LEU A 58 9.30 22.26 0.83
N LYS A 59 9.06 23.07 -0.21
CA LYS A 59 10.08 23.45 -1.21
C LYS A 59 11.23 24.23 -0.57
N LYS A 60 10.93 25.18 0.32
CA LYS A 60 11.96 25.94 1.06
C LYS A 60 12.79 25.05 1.98
N GLN A 61 12.15 24.13 2.70
CA GLN A 61 12.85 23.14 3.52
C GLN A 61 13.72 22.23 2.64
N LEU A 62 13.19 21.74 1.52
CA LEU A 62 13.94 20.91 0.58
C LEU A 62 15.18 21.63 0.04
N GLN A 63 15.04 22.89 -0.38
CA GLN A 63 16.17 23.73 -0.80
C GLN A 63 17.20 23.90 0.31
N PHE A 64 16.76 24.14 1.54
CA PHE A 64 17.64 24.21 2.71
C PHE A 64 18.40 22.89 2.94
N HIS A 65 17.71 21.74 2.87
CA HIS A 65 18.33 20.43 3.05
C HIS A 65 19.33 20.08 1.94
N ILE A 66 19.04 20.49 0.69
CA ILE A 66 19.94 20.36 -0.46
C ILE A 66 21.17 21.25 -0.29
N ALA A 67 20.98 22.51 0.11
CA ALA A 67 22.07 23.46 0.38
C ALA A 67 22.98 22.96 1.52
N ALA A 68 22.39 22.36 2.56
CA ALA A 68 23.11 21.73 3.67
C ALA A 68 23.78 20.39 3.29
N ARG A 69 23.70 19.97 2.02
CA ARG A 69 24.26 18.71 1.48
C ARG A 69 23.90 17.47 2.30
N GLN A 70 22.64 17.38 2.75
CA GLN A 70 22.21 16.24 3.55
C GLN A 70 22.16 14.95 2.73
N GLY A 71 22.80 13.89 3.24
CA GLY A 71 22.89 12.59 2.59
C GLY A 71 23.69 12.59 1.27
N PRO A 72 24.96 13.04 1.28
CA PRO A 72 25.72 13.35 0.06
C PRO A 72 26.16 12.12 -0.75
N MET A 73 26.08 10.89 -0.21
CA MET A 73 26.59 9.69 -0.90
C MET A 73 25.54 8.94 -1.72
N ARG A 74 24.26 8.89 -1.30
CA ARG A 74 23.22 8.09 -1.99
C ARG A 74 21.79 8.58 -1.77
N HIS A 75 21.61 9.71 -1.09
CA HIS A 75 20.30 10.17 -0.62
C HIS A 75 19.88 11.44 -1.37
N LEU A 76 19.55 12.51 -0.65
CA LEU A 76 18.87 13.68 -1.19
C LEU A 76 19.83 14.55 -2.00
N SER A 77 20.94 14.96 -1.37
CA SER A 77 21.92 15.87 -1.96
C SER A 77 22.62 15.29 -3.20
N SER A 78 22.80 13.96 -3.28
CA SER A 78 23.45 13.28 -4.41
C SER A 78 22.62 13.27 -5.69
N LYS A 79 21.29 13.37 -5.61
CA LYS A 79 20.40 13.34 -6.79
C LYS A 79 20.12 14.74 -7.34
N TRP A 80 20.57 15.78 -6.64
CA TRP A 80 20.42 17.15 -7.06
C TRP A 80 21.64 17.56 -7.89
N ASP A 81 21.39 18.09 -9.08
CA ASP A 81 22.44 18.65 -9.93
C ASP A 81 22.70 20.11 -9.51
N TYR A 82 23.90 20.38 -9.00
CA TYR A 82 24.30 21.72 -8.54
C TYR A 82 24.90 22.58 -9.64
N GLU A 83 25.30 21.98 -10.77
CA GLU A 83 25.96 22.70 -11.87
C GLU A 83 24.96 23.35 -12.81
N THR A 84 23.76 22.77 -12.90
CA THR A 84 22.66 23.22 -13.76
C THR A 84 21.58 24.01 -12.98
N GLY A 85 21.87 24.40 -11.73
CA GLY A 85 20.92 24.96 -10.76
C GLY A 85 20.08 26.14 -11.24
#